data_AF-A0A1M7T0A3-F1
#
_entry.id   AF-A0A1M7T0A3-F1
#
_cell.length_a   1.000
_cell.length_b   1.000
_cell.length_c   1.000
_cell.angle_alpha   90.00
_cell.angle_beta   90.00
_cell.angle_gamma   90.00
#
_symmetry.space_group_name_H-M   'P 1'
#
loop_
_entity.id
_entity.type
_entity.pdbx_description
1 polymer ?
#
loop_
_entity_poly.entity_id
_entity_poly.type
_entity_poly.pdbx_seq_one_letter_code
_entity_poly.pdbx_strand_id
1 'polypeptide(L)'
;MSILLALLLQVGPDPMAGAMQGDDLVRDRPPRPSAQTQTEQESLNPTSAWLVRCLDQLAEDAARAHAMAQIRRSEVTGPDRVLANHCLGMAATELGLWDDARTAFLAARDETPADEARIRARFASMAGNAALAGGDPADALGLLGQAQQDARAAASAPLQALAAIDVARVLVTLGRSEEALSALEEATALMPERSEGWLLKATLLRRLDRLGLAQEAIEQAARLAPTNPEIGLEAGVIAVLAGHDEAARQSWQSVIELQPESLAAATARDYLAQLDPAETVPAPTTTNEEEPSA
;
A
#
# COMPACT_ATOMS: atom_id res chain seq x y z
N MET A 1 -21.20 -29.66 -15.57
CA MET A 1 -21.31 -28.97 -14.26
C MET A 1 -19.92 -28.51 -13.80
N SER A 2 -19.13 -27.93 -14.71
CA SER A 2 -17.70 -27.58 -14.48
C SER A 2 -17.30 -26.22 -15.07
N ILE A 3 -18.24 -25.46 -15.65
CA ILE A 3 -17.98 -24.12 -16.21
C ILE A 3 -18.26 -23.03 -15.16
N LEU A 4 -19.16 -23.28 -14.21
CA LEU A 4 -19.51 -22.33 -13.14
C LEU A 4 -18.43 -22.17 -12.06
N LEU A 5 -17.46 -23.08 -11.95
CA LEU A 5 -16.38 -22.98 -10.95
C LEU A 5 -15.20 -22.10 -11.42
N ALA A 6 -15.02 -21.95 -12.74
CA ALA A 6 -13.93 -21.15 -13.32
C ALA A 6 -14.15 -19.64 -13.22
N LEU A 7 -15.41 -19.19 -13.14
CA LEU A 7 -15.77 -17.77 -13.01
C LEU A 7 -15.54 -17.20 -11.61
N LEU A 8 -15.40 -18.05 -10.58
CA LEU A 8 -15.20 -17.60 -9.20
C LEU A 8 -13.73 -17.27 -8.88
N LEU A 9 -12.79 -17.67 -9.73
CA LEU A 9 -11.36 -17.43 -9.56
C LEU A 9 -10.85 -16.25 -10.42
N GLN A 10 -11.73 -15.65 -11.21
CA GLN A 10 -11.40 -14.53 -12.08
C GLN A 10 -11.44 -13.23 -11.30
N VAL A 11 -10.25 -12.65 -11.16
CA VAL A 11 -10.06 -11.35 -10.55
C VAL A 11 -9.68 -10.38 -11.66
N GLY A 12 -10.69 -9.74 -12.25
CA GLY A 12 -10.56 -8.75 -13.31
C GLY A 12 -11.94 -8.26 -13.75
N PRO A 13 -12.09 -7.03 -14.26
CA PRO A 13 -13.36 -6.55 -14.78
C PRO A 13 -13.77 -7.35 -16.02
N ASP A 14 -15.04 -7.78 -16.08
CA ASP A 14 -15.66 -8.44 -17.23
C ASP A 14 -15.69 -7.48 -18.43
N PRO A 15 -14.96 -7.75 -19.54
CA PRO A 15 -14.88 -6.83 -20.67
C PRO A 15 -16.17 -6.79 -21.51
N MET A 16 -17.16 -7.65 -21.24
CA MET A 16 -18.40 -7.77 -22.02
C MET A 16 -19.66 -7.31 -21.28
N ALA A 17 -19.56 -6.88 -20.02
CA ALA A 17 -20.64 -6.22 -19.30
C ALA A 17 -20.76 -4.74 -19.75
N GLY A 18 -21.39 -4.57 -20.91
CA GLY A 18 -21.59 -3.28 -21.54
C GLY A 18 -22.41 -2.27 -20.73
N ALA A 19 -22.08 -1.00 -20.97
CA ALA A 19 -22.86 0.21 -20.69
C ALA A 19 -23.16 0.51 -19.22
N MET A 20 -22.32 1.39 -18.63
CA MET A 20 -22.76 2.30 -17.57
C MET A 20 -24.06 2.98 -18.02
N GLN A 21 -25.19 2.58 -17.43
CA GLN A 21 -26.43 3.33 -17.54
C GLN A 21 -26.14 4.71 -16.93
N GLY A 22 -26.36 5.76 -17.72
CA GLY A 22 -26.16 7.13 -17.27
C GLY A 22 -27.04 7.37 -16.05
N ASP A 23 -26.42 7.56 -14.89
CA ASP A 23 -27.10 7.90 -13.66
C ASP A 23 -27.85 9.23 -13.84
N ASP A 24 -29.18 9.14 -13.96
CA ASP A 24 -30.09 10.28 -13.92
C ASP A 24 -29.99 11.07 -12.59
N LEU A 25 -29.25 10.57 -11.61
CA LEU A 25 -28.87 11.26 -10.36
C LEU A 25 -27.92 12.45 -10.56
N VAL A 26 -27.27 12.59 -11.72
CA VAL A 26 -26.41 13.75 -12.03
C VAL A 26 -27.21 14.94 -12.56
N ARG A 27 -28.40 14.71 -13.14
CA ARG A 27 -29.19 15.75 -13.82
C ARG A 27 -30.03 16.62 -12.89
N ASP A 28 -30.38 16.11 -11.71
CA ASP A 28 -31.30 16.77 -10.78
C ASP A 28 -30.62 17.27 -9.49
N ARG A 29 -29.29 17.43 -9.51
CA ARG A 29 -28.59 18.06 -8.40
C ARG A 29 -28.96 19.55 -8.36
N PRO A 30 -29.65 20.06 -7.32
CA PRO A 30 -29.89 21.49 -7.21
C PRO A 30 -28.54 22.21 -7.20
N PRO A 31 -28.41 23.34 -7.92
CA PRO A 31 -27.17 24.10 -7.90
C PRO A 31 -26.85 24.45 -6.45
N ARG A 32 -25.60 24.20 -6.04
CA ARG A 32 -25.12 24.70 -4.75
C ARG A 32 -25.48 26.19 -4.69
N PRO A 33 -26.04 26.70 -3.57
CA PRO A 33 -26.18 28.13 -3.39
C PRO A 33 -24.84 28.74 -3.78
N SER A 34 -24.87 29.67 -4.73
CA SER A 34 -23.67 30.27 -5.29
C SER A 34 -22.78 30.65 -4.11
N ALA A 35 -21.70 29.88 -3.95
CA ALA A 35 -20.57 30.32 -3.18
C ALA A 35 -20.15 31.58 -3.91
N GLN A 36 -20.59 32.72 -3.36
CA GLN A 36 -19.95 33.99 -3.59
C GLN A 36 -18.47 33.69 -3.62
N THR A 37 -17.82 34.11 -4.69
CA THR A 37 -16.39 33.94 -4.95
C THR A 37 -15.62 34.50 -3.77
N GLN A 38 -15.51 33.69 -2.72
CA GLN A 38 -14.61 33.85 -1.62
C GLN A 38 -13.31 33.25 -2.15
N THR A 39 -12.57 34.07 -2.87
CA THR A 39 -11.12 34.14 -2.70
C THR A 39 -10.85 34.44 -1.22
N GLU A 40 -11.18 33.50 -0.33
CA GLU A 40 -10.56 33.41 0.97
C GLU A 40 -9.18 32.83 0.66
N GLN A 41 -8.19 33.72 0.56
CA GLN A 41 -6.84 33.33 0.94
C GLN A 41 -6.98 32.80 2.38
N GLU A 42 -7.06 31.49 2.51
CA GLU A 42 -7.10 30.79 3.79
C GLU A 42 -5.86 31.25 4.57
N SER A 43 -6.05 32.21 5.49
CA SER A 43 -4.94 32.80 6.23
C SER A 43 -4.44 31.74 7.20
N LEU A 44 -3.48 30.93 6.75
CA LEU A 44 -2.83 29.92 7.58
C LEU A 44 -2.32 30.59 8.85
N ASN A 45 -2.51 29.94 10.00
CA ASN A 45 -1.81 30.32 11.22
C ASN A 45 -0.30 30.37 10.89
N PRO A 46 0.45 31.41 11.30
CA PRO A 46 1.89 31.50 11.09
C PRO A 46 2.66 30.21 11.37
N THR A 47 2.25 29.44 12.39
CA THR A 47 2.77 28.12 12.74
C THR A 47 2.59 27.10 11.61
N SER A 48 1.37 26.96 11.06
CA SER A 48 1.12 26.03 9.95
C SER A 48 1.74 26.51 8.63
N ALA A 49 1.84 27.83 8.43
CA ALA A 49 2.52 28.40 7.27
C ALA A 49 4.01 28.05 7.23
N TRP A 50 4.67 27.89 8.39
CA TRP A 50 6.06 27.44 8.43
C TRP A 50 6.19 25.98 7.97
N LEU A 51 5.31 25.09 8.44
CA LEU A 51 5.34 23.69 8.02
C LEU A 51 5.13 23.55 6.50
N VAL A 52 4.17 24.27 5.93
CA VAL A 52 3.92 24.25 4.49
C VAL A 52 5.17 24.62 3.70
N ARG A 53 5.84 25.72 4.06
CA ARG A 53 7.13 26.10 3.43
C ARG A 53 8.21 25.04 3.58
N CYS A 54 8.22 24.34 4.71
CA CYS A 54 9.17 23.26 4.93
C CYS A 54 8.89 22.04 4.06
N LEU A 55 7.62 21.69 3.85
CA LEU A 55 7.20 20.61 2.95
C LEU A 55 7.41 20.98 1.47
N ASP A 56 7.21 22.25 1.10
CA ASP A 56 7.55 22.74 -0.24
C ASP A 56 9.07 22.61 -0.48
N GLN A 57 9.88 23.02 0.50
CA GLN A 57 11.33 22.87 0.43
C GLN A 57 11.76 21.40 0.37
N LEU A 58 11.06 20.50 1.06
CA LEU A 58 11.33 19.06 1.04
C LEU A 58 11.16 18.48 -0.36
N ALA A 59 10.12 18.91 -1.08
CA ALA A 59 9.88 18.47 -2.45
C ALA A 59 10.99 18.91 -3.43
N GLU A 60 11.70 20.01 -3.12
CA GLU A 60 12.80 20.53 -3.94
C GLU A 60 14.18 20.02 -3.52
N ASP A 61 14.46 20.00 -2.21
CA ASP A 61 15.77 19.76 -1.60
C ASP A 61 15.59 19.27 -0.16
N ALA A 62 15.53 17.95 -0.01
CA ALA A 62 15.35 17.29 1.28
C ALA A 62 16.45 17.64 2.30
N ALA A 63 17.70 17.82 1.85
CA ALA A 63 18.81 18.18 2.73
C ALA A 63 18.64 19.59 3.31
N ARG A 64 18.17 20.54 2.49
CA ARG A 64 17.85 21.89 2.96
C ARG A 64 16.64 21.90 3.89
N ALA A 65 15.58 21.16 3.57
CA ALA A 65 14.43 21.03 4.45
C ALA A 65 14.82 20.44 5.82
N HIS A 66 15.69 19.42 5.82
CA HIS A 66 16.24 18.82 7.02
C HIS A 66 16.99 19.84 7.88
N ALA A 67 17.95 20.59 7.30
CA ALA A 67 18.70 21.60 8.03
C ALA A 67 17.80 22.74 8.56
N MET A 68 16.86 23.22 7.75
CA MET A 68 15.89 24.23 8.15
C MET A 68 15.02 23.77 9.33
N ALA A 69 14.57 22.51 9.30
CA ALA A 69 13.76 21.93 10.37
C ALA A 69 14.58 21.71 11.65
N GLN A 70 15.85 21.31 11.56
CA GLN A 70 16.75 21.20 12.72
C GLN A 70 16.96 22.55 13.41
N ILE A 71 17.21 23.61 12.64
CA ILE A 71 17.37 24.97 13.16
C ILE A 71 16.07 25.39 13.86
N ARG A 72 14.93 25.30 13.17
CA ARG A 72 13.63 25.68 13.75
C ARG A 72 13.35 24.93 15.05
N ARG A 73 13.58 23.61 15.07
CA ARG A 73 13.37 22.75 16.26
C ARG A 73 14.14 23.26 17.48
N SER A 74 15.33 23.83 17.29
CA SER A 74 16.15 24.36 18.38
C SER A 74 15.68 25.72 18.93
N GLU A 75 14.89 26.47 18.16
CA GLU A 75 14.47 27.83 18.47
C GLU A 75 13.07 27.92 19.09
N VAL A 76 12.27 26.86 18.96
CA VAL A 76 10.85 26.88 19.34
C VAL A 76 10.48 25.75 20.29
N THR A 77 9.28 25.83 20.86
CA THR A 77 8.73 24.85 21.81
C THR A 77 7.24 24.65 21.56
N GLY A 78 6.65 23.60 22.14
CA GLY A 78 5.22 23.33 22.06
C GLY A 78 4.78 23.01 20.63
N PRO A 79 3.60 23.49 20.19
CA PRO A 79 3.06 23.17 18.87
C PRO A 79 4.02 23.49 17.70
N ASP A 80 4.78 24.59 17.80
CA ASP A 80 5.77 24.96 16.78
C ASP A 80 6.90 23.93 16.66
N ARG A 81 7.33 23.33 17.78
CA ARG A 81 8.41 22.33 17.78
C ARG A 81 7.89 20.96 17.34
N VAL A 82 6.63 20.64 17.59
CA VAL A 82 5.94 19.49 16.97
C VAL A 82 5.99 19.60 15.44
N LEU A 83 5.66 20.76 14.86
CA LEU A 83 5.71 20.94 13.40
C LEU A 83 7.14 20.92 12.85
N ALA A 84 8.11 21.49 13.58
CA ALA A 84 9.52 21.38 13.22
C ALA A 84 9.99 19.93 13.20
N ASN A 85 9.65 19.15 14.22
CA ASN A 85 9.93 17.72 14.30
C ASN A 85 9.23 16.92 13.19
N HIS A 86 8.00 17.29 12.82
CA HIS A 86 7.30 16.65 11.69
C HIS A 86 8.07 16.84 10.38
N CYS A 87 8.42 18.09 10.02
CA CYS A 87 9.20 18.32 8.80
C CYS A 87 10.57 17.64 8.88
N LEU A 88 11.22 17.69 10.04
CA LEU A 88 12.51 17.04 10.24
C LEU A 88 12.44 15.53 9.99
N GLY A 89 11.43 14.86 10.53
CA GLY A 89 11.23 13.42 10.33
C GLY A 89 10.95 13.05 8.88
N MET A 90 10.13 13.84 8.19
CA MET A 90 9.85 13.67 6.76
C MET A 90 11.12 13.87 5.92
N ALA A 91 11.89 14.93 6.17
CA ALA A 91 13.13 15.19 5.45
C ALA A 91 14.19 14.13 5.71
N ALA A 92 14.32 13.66 6.96
CA ALA A 92 15.21 12.55 7.30
C ALA A 92 14.79 11.24 6.61
N THR A 93 13.49 10.99 6.46
CA THR A 93 12.94 9.82 5.75
C THR A 93 13.35 9.83 4.27
N GLU A 94 13.19 10.96 3.57
CA GLU A 94 13.61 11.11 2.17
C GLU A 94 15.13 10.94 1.97
N LEU A 95 15.92 11.30 2.98
CA LEU A 95 17.37 11.14 2.98
C LEU A 95 17.84 9.74 3.39
N GLY A 96 16.94 8.84 3.80
CA GLY A 96 17.28 7.53 4.36
C GLY A 96 17.98 7.59 5.73
N LEU A 97 17.88 8.72 6.43
CA LEU A 97 18.41 8.92 7.78
C LEU A 97 17.41 8.39 8.81
N TRP A 98 17.26 7.07 8.85
CA TRP A 98 16.18 6.40 9.60
C TRP A 98 16.20 6.68 11.11
N ASP A 99 17.38 6.76 11.70
CA ASP A 99 17.53 7.10 13.12
C ASP A 99 17.08 8.53 13.44
N ASP A 100 17.43 9.49 12.57
CA ASP A 100 17.01 10.89 12.70
C ASP A 100 15.51 11.02 12.50
N ALA A 101 14.95 10.30 11.51
CA ALA A 101 13.52 10.27 11.23
C ALA A 101 12.73 9.73 12.43
N ARG A 102 13.12 8.56 12.94
CA ARG A 102 12.56 7.95 14.16
C ARG A 102 12.59 8.94 15.32
N THR A 103 13.75 9.51 15.60
CA THR A 103 13.94 10.44 16.74
C THR A 103 13.06 11.67 16.61
N ALA A 104 12.96 12.25 15.41
CA ALA A 104 12.14 13.42 15.16
C ALA A 104 10.64 13.11 15.32
N PHE A 105 10.14 12.01 14.76
CA PHE A 105 8.74 11.62 14.90
C PHE A 105 8.38 11.28 16.36
N LEU A 106 9.26 10.59 17.08
CA LEU A 106 9.03 10.32 18.51
C LEU A 106 8.98 11.62 19.32
N ALA A 107 9.88 12.57 19.05
CA ALA A 107 9.85 13.88 19.69
C ALA A 107 8.58 14.67 19.34
N ALA A 108 8.10 14.61 18.10
CA ALA A 108 6.82 15.22 17.71
C ALA A 108 5.65 14.62 18.50
N ARG A 109 5.61 13.30 18.65
CA ARG A 109 4.59 12.59 19.43
C ARG A 109 4.61 12.97 20.91
N ASP A 110 5.80 13.01 21.52
CA ASP A 110 5.95 13.20 22.96
C ASP A 110 5.69 14.66 23.37
N GLU A 111 5.89 15.60 22.46
CA GLU A 111 5.54 17.01 22.67
C GLU A 111 4.09 17.35 22.32
N THR A 112 3.43 16.50 21.52
CA THR A 112 2.00 16.62 21.26
C THR A 112 1.21 16.35 22.55
N PRO A 113 0.28 17.23 22.95
CA PRO A 113 -0.55 17.04 24.15
C PRO A 113 -1.26 15.68 24.20
N ALA A 114 -1.39 15.12 25.40
CA ALA A 114 -1.93 13.77 25.59
C ALA A 114 -3.39 13.61 25.14
N ASP A 115 -4.17 14.69 25.16
CA ASP A 115 -5.55 14.77 24.67
C ASP A 115 -5.65 14.84 23.13
N GLU A 116 -4.56 15.14 22.44
CA GLU A 116 -4.45 15.08 20.98
C GLU A 116 -4.05 13.68 20.47
N ALA A 117 -4.67 12.64 21.02
CA ALA A 117 -4.33 11.24 20.79
C ALA A 117 -4.27 10.85 19.29
N ARG A 118 -5.10 11.46 18.44
CA ARG A 118 -5.09 11.24 16.99
C ARG A 118 -3.76 11.65 16.35
N ILE A 119 -3.18 12.77 16.77
CA ILE A 119 -1.91 13.28 16.24
C ILE A 119 -0.75 12.43 16.80
N ARG A 120 -0.81 12.10 18.09
CA ARG A 120 0.17 11.19 18.72
C ARG A 120 0.24 9.84 18.01
N ALA A 121 -0.90 9.23 17.71
CA ALA A 121 -0.97 7.96 16.98
C ALA A 121 -0.25 8.01 15.62
N ARG A 122 -0.44 9.10 14.86
CA ARG A 122 0.21 9.27 13.56
C ARG A 122 1.73 9.36 13.70
N PHE A 123 2.23 10.18 14.61
CA PHE A 123 3.67 10.31 14.83
C PHE A 123 4.30 9.04 15.40
N ALA A 124 3.60 8.32 16.27
CA ALA A 124 4.05 7.01 16.75
C ALA A 124 4.16 5.98 15.61
N SER A 125 3.17 5.94 14.70
CA SER A 125 3.24 5.10 13.49
C SER A 125 4.41 5.49 12.59
N MET A 126 4.65 6.78 12.36
CA MET A 126 5.79 7.24 11.56
C MET A 126 7.13 6.88 12.21
N ALA A 127 7.26 7.02 13.53
CA ALA A 127 8.45 6.61 14.28
C ALA A 127 8.70 5.09 14.17
N GLY A 128 7.65 4.27 14.35
CA GLY A 128 7.75 2.82 14.22
C GLY A 128 8.11 2.37 12.80
N ASN A 129 7.53 3.00 11.79
CA ASN A 129 7.88 2.74 10.39
C ASN A 129 9.33 3.15 10.06
N ALA A 130 9.81 4.28 10.58
CA ALA A 130 11.20 4.70 10.44
C ALA A 130 12.16 3.71 11.12
N ALA A 131 11.84 3.22 12.32
CA ALA A 131 12.62 2.19 13.00
C ALA A 131 12.70 0.89 12.18
N LEU A 132 11.58 0.45 11.60
CA LEU A 132 11.54 -0.73 10.73
C LEU A 132 12.42 -0.52 9.48
N ALA A 133 12.33 0.64 8.83
CA ALA A 133 13.15 0.98 7.67
C ALA A 133 14.65 1.08 8.01
N GLY A 134 14.98 1.50 9.24
CA GLY A 134 16.34 1.51 9.79
C GLY A 134 16.88 0.12 10.18
N GLY A 135 16.08 -0.94 10.05
CA GLY A 135 16.50 -2.30 10.37
C GLY A 135 16.40 -2.67 11.85
N ASP A 136 15.61 -1.92 12.65
CA ASP A 136 15.35 -2.22 14.06
C ASP A 136 13.88 -2.63 14.28
N PRO A 137 13.49 -3.87 13.91
CA PRO A 137 12.12 -4.33 14.03
C PRO A 137 11.67 -4.51 15.49
N ALA A 138 12.61 -4.66 16.44
CA ALA A 138 12.26 -4.78 17.86
C ALA A 138 11.79 -3.43 18.42
N ASP A 139 12.54 -2.36 18.15
CA ASP A 139 12.14 -1.01 18.52
C ASP A 139 10.88 -0.56 17.77
N ALA A 140 10.79 -0.89 16.47
CA ALA A 140 9.59 -0.64 15.67
C ALA A 140 8.32 -1.21 16.33
N LEU A 141 8.39 -2.45 16.84
CA LEU A 141 7.24 -3.07 17.51
C LEU A 141 6.84 -2.31 18.79
N GLY A 142 7.82 -1.84 19.57
CA GLY A 142 7.57 -1.03 20.76
C GLY A 142 6.91 0.32 20.43
N LEU A 143 7.38 1.00 19.39
CA LEU A 143 6.83 2.28 18.91
C LEU A 143 5.41 2.11 18.33
N LEU A 144 5.17 1.04 17.58
CA LEU A 144 3.83 0.75 17.05
C LEU A 144 2.84 0.32 18.15
N GLY A 145 3.32 -0.28 19.24
CA GLY A 145 2.51 -0.49 20.44
C GLY A 145 1.99 0.83 21.02
N GLN A 146 2.80 1.88 21.00
CA GLN A 146 2.38 3.23 21.38
C GLN A 146 1.38 3.81 20.38
N ALA A 147 1.59 3.60 19.07
CA ALA A 147 0.64 4.01 18.04
C ALA A 147 -0.73 3.36 18.21
N GLN A 148 -0.79 2.07 18.53
CA GLN A 148 -2.04 1.36 18.83
C GLN A 148 -2.75 1.92 20.08
N GLN A 149 -2.00 2.23 21.14
CA GLN A 149 -2.56 2.84 22.35
C GLN A 149 -3.15 4.22 22.06
N ASP A 150 -2.39 5.07 21.36
CA ASP A 150 -2.83 6.41 20.97
C ASP A 150 -4.03 6.35 20.01
N ALA A 151 -4.07 5.40 19.08
CA ALA A 151 -5.19 5.19 18.15
C ALA A 151 -6.48 4.74 18.86
N ARG A 152 -6.36 3.88 19.88
CA ARG A 152 -7.48 3.50 20.76
C ARG A 152 -7.97 4.67 21.60
N ALA A 153 -7.05 5.45 22.18
CA ALA A 153 -7.40 6.67 22.92
C ALA A 153 -8.09 7.72 22.03
N ALA A 154 -7.73 7.78 20.75
CA ALA A 154 -8.39 8.61 19.75
C ALA A 154 -9.77 8.07 19.28
N ALA A 155 -10.18 6.89 19.75
CA ALA A 155 -11.36 6.16 19.30
C ALA A 155 -11.47 6.08 17.76
N SER A 156 -10.33 5.89 17.08
CA SER A 156 -10.26 5.93 15.62
C SER A 156 -10.01 4.54 15.05
N ALA A 157 -11.06 3.90 14.52
CA ALA A 157 -10.93 2.62 13.83
C ALA A 157 -9.95 2.68 12.63
N PRO A 158 -9.94 3.74 11.79
CA PRO A 158 -8.95 3.85 10.73
C PRO A 158 -7.49 3.86 11.22
N LEU A 159 -7.19 4.60 12.30
CA LEU A 159 -5.83 4.61 12.85
C LEU A 159 -5.45 3.30 13.52
N GLN A 160 -6.40 2.62 14.17
CA GLN A 160 -6.15 1.29 14.73
C GLN A 160 -5.85 0.28 13.62
N ALA A 161 -6.58 0.32 12.51
CA ALA A 161 -6.33 -0.55 11.36
C ALA A 161 -4.96 -0.28 10.72
N LEU A 162 -4.58 1.00 10.56
CA LEU A 162 -3.27 1.37 10.03
C LEU A 162 -2.13 0.89 10.94
N ALA A 163 -2.25 1.11 12.25
CA ALA A 163 -1.28 0.63 13.21
C ALA A 163 -1.18 -0.91 13.21
N ALA A 164 -2.31 -1.62 13.05
CA ALA A 164 -2.32 -3.08 12.94
C ALA A 164 -1.63 -3.58 11.65
N ILE A 165 -1.80 -2.88 10.51
CA ILE A 165 -1.05 -3.15 9.28
C ILE A 165 0.47 -2.98 9.50
N ASP A 166 0.88 -1.89 10.13
CA ASP A 166 2.29 -1.64 10.43
C ASP A 166 2.87 -2.71 11.36
N VAL A 167 2.12 -3.11 12.39
CA VAL A 167 2.51 -4.19 13.31
C VAL A 167 2.68 -5.50 12.56
N ALA A 168 1.75 -5.83 11.65
CA ALA A 168 1.87 -7.04 10.84
C ALA A 168 3.15 -7.06 10.00
N ARG A 169 3.53 -5.93 9.38
CA ARG A 169 4.78 -5.81 8.60
C ARG A 169 6.02 -6.04 9.47
N VAL A 170 6.04 -5.50 10.69
CA VAL A 170 7.12 -5.74 11.65
C VAL A 170 7.16 -7.22 12.08
N LEU A 171 6.01 -7.82 12.38
CA LEU A 171 5.92 -9.22 12.81
C LEU A 171 6.37 -10.19 11.71
N VAL A 172 6.07 -9.91 10.44
CA VAL A 172 6.63 -10.67 9.30
C VAL A 172 8.15 -10.59 9.28
N THR A 173 8.72 -9.40 9.49
CA THR A 173 10.19 -9.20 9.53
C THR A 173 10.83 -9.97 10.69
N LEU A 174 10.11 -10.12 11.80
CA LEU A 174 10.53 -10.90 12.98
C LEU A 174 10.27 -12.42 12.84
N GLY A 175 9.70 -12.89 11.73
CA GLY A 175 9.34 -14.30 11.52
C GLY A 175 8.13 -14.77 12.35
N ARG A 176 7.34 -13.85 12.92
CA ARG A 176 6.17 -14.12 13.76
C ARG A 176 4.88 -14.13 12.92
N SER A 177 4.82 -15.04 11.95
CA SER A 177 3.81 -15.00 10.88
C SER A 177 2.37 -15.18 11.35
N GLU A 178 2.08 -16.02 12.35
CA GLU A 178 0.70 -16.17 12.87
C GLU A 178 0.21 -14.90 13.58
N GLU A 179 1.10 -14.23 14.32
CA GLU A 179 0.76 -12.98 14.98
C GLU A 179 0.57 -11.85 13.96
N ALA A 180 1.36 -11.85 12.88
CA ALA A 180 1.16 -10.94 11.76
C ALA A 180 -0.21 -11.17 11.10
N LEU A 181 -0.64 -12.43 10.96
CA LEU A 181 -1.95 -12.76 10.41
C LEU A 181 -3.07 -12.23 11.32
N SER A 182 -2.96 -12.41 12.64
CA SER A 182 -3.92 -11.86 13.60
C SER A 182 -4.02 -10.33 13.53
N ALA A 183 -2.89 -9.64 13.36
CA ALA A 183 -2.89 -8.18 13.17
C ALA A 183 -3.57 -7.76 11.85
N LEU A 184 -3.40 -8.52 10.76
CA LEU A 184 -4.10 -8.26 9.50
C LEU A 184 -5.60 -8.59 9.56
N GLU A 185 -5.99 -9.58 10.37
CA GLU A 185 -7.40 -9.85 10.68
C GLU A 185 -8.05 -8.70 11.45
N GLU A 186 -7.36 -8.15 12.46
CA GLU A 186 -7.80 -6.93 13.15
C GLU A 186 -7.94 -5.76 12.17
N ALA A 187 -6.93 -5.53 11.31
CA ALA A 187 -6.95 -4.45 10.33
C ALA A 187 -8.12 -4.55 9.34
N THR A 188 -8.36 -5.75 8.79
CA THR A 188 -9.44 -6.00 7.83
C THR A 188 -10.83 -5.99 8.47
N ALA A 189 -10.94 -6.28 9.77
CA ALA A 189 -12.19 -6.12 10.52
C ALA A 189 -12.50 -4.65 10.83
N LEU A 190 -11.49 -3.85 11.14
CA LEU A 190 -11.64 -2.42 11.45
C LEU A 190 -11.88 -1.55 10.21
N MET A 191 -11.29 -1.92 9.08
CA MET A 191 -11.37 -1.19 7.80
C MET A 191 -11.58 -2.18 6.64
N PRO A 192 -12.76 -2.81 6.53
CA PRO A 192 -13.04 -3.82 5.50
C PRO A 192 -12.99 -3.27 4.08
N GLU A 193 -13.14 -1.96 3.88
CA GLU A 193 -13.10 -1.28 2.59
C GLU A 193 -11.69 -0.90 2.11
N ARG A 194 -10.66 -1.14 2.93
CA ARG A 194 -9.27 -0.83 2.56
C ARG A 194 -8.59 -2.05 1.93
N SER A 195 -8.35 -1.99 0.62
CA SER A 195 -7.75 -3.08 -0.15
C SER A 195 -6.36 -3.51 0.33
N GLU A 196 -5.55 -2.58 0.84
CA GLU A 196 -4.18 -2.83 1.32
C GLU A 196 -4.11 -3.92 2.42
N GLY A 197 -5.03 -3.89 3.39
CA GLY A 197 -5.06 -4.89 4.46
C GLY A 197 -5.36 -6.29 3.92
N TRP A 198 -6.26 -6.38 2.95
CA TRP A 198 -6.61 -7.63 2.26
C TRP A 198 -5.47 -8.16 1.40
N LEU A 199 -4.77 -7.29 0.65
CA LEU A 199 -3.60 -7.66 -0.15
C LEU A 199 -2.48 -8.25 0.73
N LEU A 200 -2.15 -7.57 1.83
CA LEU A 200 -1.12 -8.04 2.76
C LEU A 200 -1.53 -9.36 3.43
N LYS A 201 -2.82 -9.50 3.77
CA LYS A 201 -3.38 -10.75 4.32
C LYS A 201 -3.24 -11.90 3.33
N ALA A 202 -3.64 -11.69 2.07
CA ALA A 202 -3.50 -12.69 1.01
C ALA A 202 -2.04 -13.11 0.81
N THR A 203 -1.13 -12.13 0.75
CA THR A 203 0.31 -12.36 0.60
C THR A 203 0.87 -13.21 1.73
N LEU A 204 0.49 -12.90 2.98
CA LEU A 204 0.93 -13.66 4.14
C LEU A 204 0.36 -15.08 4.16
N LEU A 205 -0.94 -15.24 3.86
CA LEU A 205 -1.59 -16.54 3.78
C LEU A 205 -0.97 -17.43 2.70
N ARG A 206 -0.60 -16.87 1.55
CA ARG A 206 0.15 -17.59 0.51
C ARG A 206 1.50 -18.07 1.04
N ARG A 207 2.27 -17.21 1.73
CA ARG A 207 3.56 -17.59 2.34
C ARG A 207 3.42 -18.68 3.40
N LEU A 208 2.24 -18.79 4.02
CA LEU A 208 1.88 -19.82 4.99
C LEU A 208 1.29 -21.09 4.33
N ASP A 209 1.28 -21.18 3.00
CA ASP A 209 0.68 -22.27 2.22
C ASP A 209 -0.83 -22.47 2.48
N ARG A 210 -1.52 -21.41 2.91
CA ARG A 210 -2.98 -21.38 3.14
C ARG A 210 -3.70 -20.84 1.91
N LEU A 211 -3.49 -21.48 0.76
CA LEU A 211 -3.88 -20.96 -0.56
C LEU A 211 -5.39 -20.66 -0.70
N GLY A 212 -6.26 -21.46 -0.09
CA GLY A 212 -7.71 -21.20 -0.12
C GLY A 212 -8.09 -19.87 0.56
N LEU A 213 -7.53 -19.61 1.74
CA LEU A 213 -7.76 -18.34 2.46
C LEU A 213 -7.05 -17.17 1.76
N ALA A 214 -5.90 -17.42 1.13
CA ALA A 214 -5.20 -16.41 0.34
C ALA A 214 -6.06 -15.97 -0.86
N GLN A 215 -6.70 -16.92 -1.54
CA GLN A 215 -7.63 -16.68 -2.63
C GLN A 215 -8.83 -15.83 -2.17
N GLU A 216 -9.47 -16.18 -1.05
CA GLU A 216 -10.57 -15.38 -0.50
C GLU A 216 -10.14 -13.93 -0.20
N ALA A 217 -8.95 -13.75 0.38
CA ALA A 217 -8.44 -12.43 0.72
C ALA A 217 -8.07 -11.60 -0.51
N ILE A 218 -7.45 -12.19 -1.54
CA ILE A 218 -7.07 -11.45 -2.75
C ILE A 218 -8.29 -11.04 -3.58
N GLU A 219 -9.35 -11.86 -3.58
CA GLU A 219 -10.64 -11.51 -4.19
C GLU A 219 -11.29 -10.29 -3.52
N GLN A 220 -11.23 -10.20 -2.18
CA GLN A 220 -11.68 -8.99 -1.48
C GLN A 220 -10.85 -7.77 -1.91
N ALA A 221 -9.51 -7.91 -1.91
CA ALA A 221 -8.61 -6.83 -2.27
C ALA A 221 -8.91 -6.29 -3.67
N ALA A 222 -9.16 -7.18 -4.63
CA ALA A 222 -9.41 -6.81 -6.01
C ALA A 222 -10.81 -6.29 -6.28
N ARG A 223 -11.83 -6.72 -5.54
CA ARG A 223 -13.14 -6.06 -5.59
C ARG A 223 -13.06 -4.60 -5.16
N LEU A 224 -12.22 -4.31 -4.16
CA LEU A 224 -12.02 -2.96 -3.62
C LEU A 224 -11.13 -2.10 -4.52
N ALA A 225 -10.13 -2.68 -5.19
CA ALA A 225 -9.20 -1.96 -6.05
C ALA A 225 -8.85 -2.78 -7.31
N PRO A 226 -9.79 -2.89 -8.27
CA PRO A 226 -9.64 -3.77 -9.44
C PRO A 226 -8.55 -3.33 -10.42
N THR A 227 -8.06 -2.10 -10.30
CA THR A 227 -7.02 -1.52 -11.16
C THR A 227 -5.65 -1.43 -10.47
N ASN A 228 -5.52 -1.99 -9.26
CA ASN A 228 -4.24 -2.00 -8.54
C ASN A 228 -3.35 -3.15 -9.06
N PRO A 229 -2.18 -2.83 -9.64
CA PRO A 229 -1.35 -3.83 -10.30
C PRO A 229 -0.68 -4.81 -9.33
N GLU A 230 -0.41 -4.40 -8.09
CA GLU A 230 0.13 -5.28 -7.05
C GLU A 230 -0.88 -6.37 -6.67
N ILE A 231 -2.17 -6.02 -6.67
CA ILE A 231 -3.25 -6.98 -6.40
C ILE A 231 -3.37 -7.99 -7.54
N GLY A 232 -3.34 -7.52 -8.80
CA GLY A 232 -3.38 -8.41 -9.96
C GLY A 232 -2.16 -9.34 -10.04
N LEU A 233 -0.97 -8.84 -9.68
CA LEU A 233 0.24 -9.65 -9.58
C LEU A 233 0.10 -10.77 -8.56
N GLU A 234 -0.27 -10.41 -7.33
CA GLU A 234 -0.40 -11.36 -6.23
C GLU A 234 -1.52 -12.37 -6.50
N ALA A 235 -2.64 -11.95 -7.13
CA ALA A 235 -3.71 -12.85 -7.57
C ALA A 235 -3.19 -13.91 -8.54
N GLY A 236 -2.39 -13.52 -9.54
CA GLY A 236 -1.81 -14.49 -10.46
C GLY A 236 -0.82 -15.45 -9.80
N VAL A 237 -0.02 -14.97 -8.85
CA VAL A 237 0.90 -15.84 -8.08
C VAL A 237 0.12 -16.86 -7.23
N ILE A 238 -0.95 -16.43 -6.55
CA ILE A 238 -1.83 -17.32 -5.79
C ILE A 238 -2.47 -18.36 -6.72
N ALA A 239 -2.94 -17.93 -7.90
CA ALA A 239 -3.57 -18.81 -8.88
C ALA A 239 -2.61 -19.89 -9.41
N VAL A 240 -1.36 -19.56 -9.77
CA VAL A 240 -0.37 -20.58 -10.19
C VAL A 240 -0.10 -21.58 -9.08
N LEU A 241 0.11 -21.12 -7.85
CA LEU A 241 0.38 -22.03 -6.73
C LEU A 241 -0.81 -22.94 -6.42
N ALA A 242 -2.04 -22.48 -6.72
CA ALA A 242 -3.26 -23.27 -6.62
C ALA A 242 -3.51 -24.19 -7.83
N GLY A 243 -2.64 -24.18 -8.86
CA GLY A 243 -2.77 -25.00 -10.07
C GLY A 243 -3.77 -24.43 -11.10
N HIS A 244 -4.06 -23.14 -11.03
CA HIS A 244 -4.99 -22.44 -11.91
C HIS A 244 -4.25 -21.52 -12.91
N ASP A 245 -3.40 -22.11 -13.76
CA ASP A 245 -2.51 -21.37 -14.67
C ASP A 245 -3.26 -20.40 -15.60
N GLU A 246 -4.43 -20.78 -16.10
CA GLU A 246 -5.24 -19.91 -16.97
C GLU A 246 -5.75 -18.66 -16.23
N ALA A 247 -6.17 -18.82 -14.96
CA ALA A 247 -6.56 -17.68 -14.13
C ALA A 247 -5.36 -16.77 -13.86
N ALA A 248 -4.18 -17.36 -13.62
CA ALA A 248 -2.96 -16.59 -13.45
C ALA A 248 -2.58 -15.77 -14.68
N ARG A 249 -2.68 -16.37 -15.87
CA ARG A 249 -2.45 -15.66 -17.14
C ARG A 249 -3.35 -14.45 -17.27
N GLN A 250 -4.64 -14.62 -17.01
CA GLN A 250 -5.61 -13.54 -17.10
C GLN A 250 -5.31 -12.41 -16.11
N SER A 251 -4.96 -12.75 -14.86
CA SER A 251 -4.57 -11.75 -13.87
C SER A 251 -3.33 -10.97 -14.30
N TRP A 252 -2.25 -11.63 -14.73
CA TRP A 252 -1.03 -10.95 -15.16
C TRP A 252 -1.19 -10.17 -16.47
N GLN A 253 -1.98 -10.68 -17.41
CA GLN A 253 -2.33 -9.98 -18.64
C GLN A 253 -3.09 -8.67 -18.32
N SER A 254 -4.02 -8.70 -17.36
CA SER A 254 -4.74 -7.50 -16.93
C SER A 254 -3.81 -6.44 -16.34
N VAL A 255 -2.79 -6.84 -15.57
CA VAL A 255 -1.76 -5.91 -15.04
C VAL A 255 -1.02 -5.21 -16.17
N ILE A 256 -0.63 -5.96 -17.21
CA ILE A 256 0.07 -5.43 -18.39
C ILE A 256 -0.80 -4.45 -19.17
N GLU A 257 -2.08 -4.77 -19.34
CA GLU A 257 -3.02 -3.92 -20.09
C GLU A 257 -3.35 -2.61 -19.35
N LEU A 258 -3.51 -2.67 -18.04
CA LEU A 258 -3.85 -1.52 -17.23
C LEU A 258 -2.67 -0.55 -17.05
N GLN A 259 -1.46 -1.08 -16.84
CA GLN A 259 -0.27 -0.27 -16.54
C GLN A 259 0.99 -0.82 -17.24
N PRO A 260 1.09 -0.70 -18.58
CA PRO A 260 2.12 -1.38 -19.36
C PRO A 260 3.56 -0.98 -19.02
N GLU A 261 3.78 0.23 -18.52
CA GLU A 261 5.09 0.78 -18.18
C GLU A 261 5.46 0.61 -16.69
N SER A 262 4.61 -0.06 -15.90
CA SER A 262 4.88 -0.29 -14.47
C SER A 262 5.89 -1.42 -14.24
N LEU A 263 6.61 -1.37 -13.12
CA LEU A 263 7.43 -2.50 -12.64
C LEU A 263 6.58 -3.76 -12.47
N ALA A 264 5.33 -3.60 -12.03
CA ALA A 264 4.42 -4.71 -11.88
C ALA A 264 4.11 -5.39 -13.23
N ALA A 265 3.92 -4.62 -14.30
CA ALA A 265 3.76 -5.17 -15.65
C ALA A 265 5.04 -5.83 -16.18
N ALA A 266 6.23 -5.34 -15.81
CA ALA A 266 7.48 -6.04 -16.14
C ALA A 266 7.52 -7.42 -15.45
N THR A 267 7.27 -7.48 -14.14
CA THR A 267 7.17 -8.73 -13.38
C THR A 267 6.10 -9.68 -13.93
N ALA A 268 4.94 -9.15 -14.33
CA ALA A 268 3.86 -9.93 -14.92
C ALA A 268 4.27 -10.62 -16.23
N ARG A 269 5.03 -9.92 -17.09
CA ARG A 269 5.60 -10.51 -18.32
C ARG A 269 6.59 -11.62 -18.01
N ASP A 270 7.45 -11.41 -17.02
CA ASP A 270 8.43 -12.42 -16.60
C ASP A 270 7.75 -13.68 -16.07
N TYR A 271 6.64 -13.53 -15.33
CA TYR A 271 5.85 -14.67 -14.87
C TYR A 271 5.12 -15.39 -16.01
N LEU A 272 4.54 -14.66 -16.97
CA LEU A 272 3.91 -15.26 -18.16
C LEU A 272 4.92 -16.06 -19.00
N ALA A 273 6.12 -15.52 -19.21
CA ALA A 273 7.18 -16.20 -19.96
C ALA A 273 7.65 -17.51 -19.28
N GLN A 274 7.54 -17.61 -17.96
CA GLN A 274 7.86 -18.83 -17.21
C GLN A 274 6.75 -19.89 -17.32
N LEU A 275 5.48 -19.48 -17.44
CA LEU A 275 4.35 -20.38 -17.67
C LEU A 275 4.26 -20.89 -19.12
N ASP A 276 4.72 -20.09 -20.09
CA ASP A 276 4.89 -20.47 -21.50
C ASP A 276 6.37 -20.60 -21.86
N PRO A 277 7.11 -21.58 -21.32
CA PRO A 277 8.42 -21.87 -21.86
C PRO A 277 8.20 -22.19 -23.34
N ALA A 278 8.79 -21.36 -24.22
CA ALA A 278 8.58 -21.37 -25.66
C ALA A 278 8.32 -22.79 -26.16
N GLU A 279 7.18 -23.01 -26.82
CA GLU A 279 6.88 -24.25 -27.54
C GLU A 279 8.18 -24.72 -28.17
N THR A 280 8.71 -25.86 -27.72
CA THR A 280 9.86 -26.48 -28.35
C THR A 280 9.45 -26.70 -29.79
N VAL A 281 9.92 -25.82 -30.68
CA VAL A 281 9.71 -25.94 -32.12
C VAL A 281 10.15 -27.35 -32.47
N PRO A 282 9.25 -28.26 -32.90
CA PRO A 282 9.67 -29.60 -33.27
C PRO A 282 10.70 -29.43 -34.39
N ALA A 283 11.88 -30.03 -34.19
CA ALA A 283 12.96 -29.99 -35.16
C ALA A 283 12.41 -30.34 -36.54
N PRO A 284 12.80 -29.62 -37.62
CA PRO A 284 12.29 -29.90 -38.95
C PRO A 284 12.57 -31.37 -39.27
N THR A 285 11.50 -32.14 -39.46
CA THR A 285 11.57 -33.50 -39.98
C THR A 285 12.29 -33.45 -41.31
N THR A 286 13.54 -33.89 -41.33
CA THR A 286 14.29 -34.15 -42.56
C THR A 286 13.58 -35.30 -43.27
N THR A 287 12.72 -34.98 -44.23
CA THR A 287 12.28 -35.93 -45.24
C THR A 287 13.50 -36.32 -46.07
N ASN A 288 14.03 -37.52 -45.83
CA ASN A 288 14.95 -38.18 -46.76
C ASN A 288 14.16 -38.43 -48.05
N GLU A 289 14.44 -37.66 -49.09
CA GLU A 289 14.09 -38.03 -50.45
C GLU A 289 14.92 -39.25 -50.85
N GLU A 290 14.24 -40.37 -51.11
CA GLU A 290 14.79 -41.52 -51.79
C GLU A 290 15.25 -41.13 -53.20
N GLU A 291 16.55 -41.23 -53.47
CA GLU A 291 17.08 -41.24 -54.84
C GLU A 291 16.63 -42.51 -55.58
N PRO A 292 16.08 -42.41 -56.80
CA PRO A 292 15.77 -43.58 -57.60
C PRO A 292 17.03 -44.14 -58.26
N SER A 293 17.19 -45.46 -58.21
CA SER A 293 18.31 -46.20 -58.78
C SER A 293 18.38 -46.06 -60.30
N ALA A 294 19.58 -45.82 -60.83
CA ALA A 294 19.95 -46.09 -62.22
C ALA A 294 21.37 -46.67 -62.29
#